data_AF-A0A9D2AQD7-F1
#
_entry.id   AF-A0A9D2AQD7-F1
#
_cell.length_a   1.000
_cell.length_b   1.000
_cell.length_c   1.000
_cell.angle_alpha   90.00
_cell.angle_beta   90.00
_cell.angle_gamma   90.00
#
_symmetry.space_group_name_H-M   'P 1'
#
loop_
_entity.id
_entity.type
_entity.pdbx_description
1 polymer ?
#
loop_
_entity_poly.entity_id
_entity_poly.type
_entity_poly.pdbx_seq_one_letter_code
_entity_poly.pdbx_strand_id
1 'polypeptide(L)'
;SIKYMMTAGEALNPEIYRQIRMKTGHPIYEGFGQTETTVVCATFSEFMEIRPGSMGRPSPLYYVQLLDNEGKPVEQGETGEICIRLRDKQNGLFVGYYNDPALTETVMYDGYYHLGDLAFCDSDGYYWFVGRKDDIIKSSGYRIGPFEVESALMEHPAVLECAITGVPDTEGVRGQLVKATIILAPGYEPSDALVKELQNHVKKTTAPYKYPRVVEFVKELPKTISGKIRRVQIRKNDQTKY
;
A
#
# COMPACT_ATOMS: atom_id res chain seq x y z
N SER A 1 24.78 16.99 -9.84
CA SER A 1 25.24 17.13 -8.45
C SER A 1 24.47 16.23 -7.48
N ILE A 2 23.24 15.79 -7.81
CA ILE A 2 22.50 14.77 -7.03
C ILE A 2 23.36 13.51 -6.88
N LYS A 3 23.37 12.93 -5.67
CA LYS A 3 24.10 11.68 -5.34
C LYS A 3 23.17 10.57 -4.86
N TYR A 4 22.17 10.92 -4.06
CA TYR A 4 21.17 9.98 -3.54
C TYR A 4 19.77 10.57 -3.70
N MET A 5 18.80 9.74 -4.10
CA MET A 5 17.38 10.08 -4.12
C MET A 5 16.66 9.14 -3.15
N MET A 6 15.83 9.69 -2.28
CA MET A 6 15.09 8.92 -1.29
C MET A 6 13.60 9.26 -1.38
N THR A 7 12.74 8.31 -1.06
CA THR A 7 11.30 8.53 -0.95
C THR A 7 10.73 7.81 0.26
N ALA A 8 9.65 8.35 0.81
CA ALA A 8 8.87 7.75 1.89
C ALA A 8 7.44 8.31 1.89
N GLY A 9 6.57 7.69 2.68
CA GLY A 9 5.23 8.18 2.98
C GLY A 9 4.12 7.49 2.20
N GLU A 10 4.36 7.11 0.95
CA GLU A 10 3.52 6.20 0.17
C GLU A 10 4.42 5.17 -0.51
N ALA A 11 3.89 3.97 -0.74
CA ALA A 11 4.64 2.90 -1.39
C ALA A 11 5.02 3.31 -2.82
N LEU A 12 6.30 3.17 -3.17
CA LEU A 12 6.83 3.60 -4.46
C LEU A 12 6.39 2.63 -5.54
N ASN A 13 5.58 3.14 -6.46
CA ASN A 13 5.18 2.40 -7.63
C ASN A 13 6.42 1.99 -8.48
N PRO A 14 6.56 0.71 -8.87
CA PRO A 14 7.69 0.24 -9.68
C PRO A 14 7.87 1.00 -11.00
N GLU A 15 6.79 1.43 -11.65
CA GLU A 15 6.85 2.21 -12.89
C GLU A 15 7.40 3.61 -12.65
N ILE A 16 6.99 4.29 -11.57
CA ILE A 16 7.56 5.58 -11.19
C ILE A 16 9.07 5.44 -10.95
N TYR A 17 9.50 4.39 -10.26
CA TYR A 17 10.92 4.09 -10.08
C TYR A 17 11.64 3.93 -11.43
N ARG A 18 11.09 3.11 -12.33
CA ARG A 18 11.66 2.86 -13.67
C ARG A 18 11.79 4.16 -14.47
N GLN A 19 10.75 4.99 -14.49
CA GLN A 19 10.74 6.26 -15.21
C GLN A 19 11.76 7.25 -14.67
N ILE A 20 11.86 7.41 -13.34
CA ILE A 20 12.84 8.31 -12.73
C ILE A 20 14.26 7.81 -13.00
N ARG A 21 14.51 6.51 -12.84
CA ARG A 21 15.82 5.92 -13.12
C ARG A 21 16.22 6.08 -14.58
N MET A 22 15.28 5.91 -15.52
CA MET A 22 15.52 6.11 -16.94
C MET A 22 15.88 7.57 -17.28
N LYS A 23 15.15 8.53 -16.70
CA LYS A 23 15.34 9.97 -16.99
C LYS A 23 16.56 10.58 -16.28
N THR A 24 16.91 10.07 -15.11
CA THR A 24 17.92 10.70 -14.25
C THR A 24 19.20 9.87 -14.10
N GLY A 25 19.16 8.58 -14.42
CA GLY A 25 20.23 7.62 -14.14
C GLY A 25 20.37 7.24 -12.66
N HIS A 26 19.59 7.84 -11.76
CA HIS A 26 19.73 7.63 -10.31
C HIS A 26 18.69 6.62 -9.80
N PRO A 27 19.12 5.67 -8.94
CA PRO A 27 18.18 4.87 -8.18
C PRO A 27 17.47 5.70 -7.10
N ILE A 28 16.29 5.25 -6.69
CA ILE A 28 15.56 5.77 -5.53
C ILE A 28 15.62 4.73 -4.40
N TYR A 29 16.00 5.19 -3.21
CA TYR A 29 15.99 4.41 -1.98
C TYR A 29 14.67 4.66 -1.25
N GLU A 30 13.84 3.62 -1.14
CA GLU A 30 12.54 3.70 -0.47
C GLU A 30 12.69 3.47 1.04
N GLY A 31 11.94 4.25 1.82
CA GLY A 31 11.78 4.09 3.26
C GLY A 31 10.30 4.05 3.66
N PHE A 32 10.00 3.24 4.65
CA PHE A 32 8.68 3.05 5.22
C PHE A 32 8.69 3.28 6.72
N GLY A 33 7.64 3.91 7.22
CA GLY A 33 7.35 4.05 8.64
C GLY A 33 6.22 5.04 8.86
N GLN A 34 5.99 5.37 10.13
CA GLN A 34 4.86 6.19 10.57
C GLN A 34 5.35 7.28 11.53
N THR A 35 4.49 8.25 11.84
CA THR A 35 4.81 9.30 12.82
C THR A 35 5.24 8.71 14.15
N GLU A 36 4.62 7.60 14.52
CA GLU A 36 4.77 6.84 15.76
C GLU A 36 6.07 6.04 15.82
N THR A 37 6.69 5.73 14.67
CA THR A 37 7.80 4.75 14.54
C THR A 37 9.03 5.28 13.84
N THR A 38 9.04 6.48 13.26
CA THR A 38 10.12 6.97 12.38
C THR A 38 10.32 6.07 11.15
N VAL A 39 11.51 5.50 10.91
CA VAL A 39 11.80 4.60 9.77
C VAL A 39 11.85 3.15 10.24
N VAL A 40 10.85 2.36 9.83
CA VAL A 40 10.67 0.95 10.19
C VAL A 40 11.39 0.03 9.22
N CYS A 41 11.23 0.26 7.92
CA CYS A 41 11.94 -0.47 6.87
C CYS A 41 12.55 0.54 5.89
N ALA A 42 13.69 0.23 5.31
CA ALA A 42 14.21 1.01 4.19
C ALA A 42 15.22 0.21 3.37
N THR A 43 15.54 0.74 2.20
CA THR A 43 16.82 0.43 1.54
C THR A 43 17.90 1.37 2.10
N PHE A 44 18.61 0.93 3.14
CA PHE A 44 19.46 1.80 3.96
C PHE A 44 20.81 2.18 3.35
N SER A 45 21.29 1.45 2.34
CA SER A 45 22.64 1.69 1.80
C SER A 45 22.73 1.35 0.32
N GLU A 46 23.74 1.90 -0.34
CA GLU A 46 24.09 1.57 -1.72
C GLU A 46 24.54 0.13 -1.94
N PHE A 47 24.86 -0.59 -0.85
CA PHE A 47 25.22 -2.01 -0.88
C PHE A 47 24.00 -2.93 -0.79
N MET A 48 22.81 -2.37 -0.58
CA MET A 48 21.57 -3.13 -0.65
C MET A 48 21.02 -3.09 -2.07
N GLU A 49 20.60 -4.25 -2.58
CA GLU A 49 19.86 -4.32 -3.84
C GLU A 49 18.55 -3.54 -3.71
N ILE A 50 18.27 -2.67 -4.67
CA ILE A 50 16.99 -1.98 -4.73
C ILE A 50 15.99 -2.86 -5.49
N ARG A 51 14.88 -3.17 -4.83
CA ARG A 51 13.76 -3.93 -5.39
C ARG A 51 12.56 -2.99 -5.54
N PRO A 52 12.25 -2.52 -6.76
CA PRO A 52 11.13 -1.60 -6.97
C PRO A 52 9.81 -2.20 -6.47
N GLY A 53 9.09 -1.47 -5.61
CA GLY A 53 7.88 -1.93 -4.94
C GLY A 53 8.09 -2.58 -3.57
N SER A 54 9.35 -2.80 -3.16
CA SER A 54 9.68 -3.21 -1.79
C SER A 54 10.05 -2.01 -0.93
N MET A 55 9.58 -2.03 0.31
CA MET A 55 9.95 -1.08 1.36
C MET A 55 11.37 -1.30 1.92
N GLY A 56 12.12 -2.24 1.35
CA GLY A 56 13.45 -2.63 1.83
C GLY A 56 13.38 -3.61 3.00
N ARG A 57 14.37 -3.51 3.90
CA ARG A 57 14.51 -4.41 5.07
C ARG A 57 14.24 -3.66 6.37
N PRO A 58 13.89 -4.36 7.46
CA PRO A 58 13.70 -3.74 8.77
C PRO A 58 14.93 -2.98 9.26
N SER A 59 14.68 -1.85 9.92
CA SER A 59 15.67 -1.10 10.67
C SER A 59 16.22 -1.95 11.81
N PRO A 60 17.54 -1.90 12.09
CA PRO A 60 18.12 -2.60 13.25
C PRO A 60 17.58 -2.07 14.59
N LEU A 61 16.89 -0.92 14.60
CA LEU A 61 16.22 -0.38 15.79
C LEU A 61 14.99 -1.19 16.20
N TYR A 62 14.36 -1.92 15.28
CA TYR A 62 13.07 -2.59 15.51
C TYR A 62 13.15 -4.10 15.32
N TYR A 63 12.52 -4.83 16.24
CA TYR A 63 12.17 -6.23 16.00
C TYR A 63 10.83 -6.29 15.29
N VAL A 64 10.88 -6.18 13.96
CA VAL A 64 9.70 -6.26 13.10
C VAL A 64 9.28 -7.73 12.95
N GLN A 65 8.01 -8.02 13.19
CA GLN A 65 7.39 -9.32 13.01
C GLN A 65 6.12 -9.15 12.18
N LEU A 66 5.90 -10.05 11.22
CA LEU A 66 4.61 -10.14 10.52
C LEU A 66 3.69 -11.08 11.31
N LEU A 67 2.51 -10.61 11.72
CA LEU A 67 1.54 -11.39 12.50
C LEU A 67 0.24 -11.65 11.73
N ASP A 68 -0.36 -12.82 11.90
CA ASP A 68 -1.71 -13.14 11.41
C ASP A 68 -2.80 -12.46 12.27
N ASN A 69 -4.06 -12.79 12.00
CA ASN A 69 -5.18 -12.22 12.74
C ASN A 69 -5.30 -12.76 14.17
N GLU A 70 -4.65 -13.88 14.44
CA GLU A 70 -4.62 -14.59 15.71
C GLU A 70 -3.38 -14.18 16.55
N GLY A 71 -2.59 -13.21 16.06
CA GLY A 71 -1.40 -12.69 16.73
C GLY A 71 -0.18 -13.60 16.62
N LYS A 72 -0.16 -14.54 15.68
CA LYS A 72 0.95 -15.49 15.48
C LYS A 72 1.83 -15.06 14.31
N PRO A 73 3.16 -15.30 14.39
CA PRO A 73 4.05 -15.15 13.25
C PRO A 73 3.55 -15.89 12.00
N VAL A 74 3.45 -15.19 10.87
CA VAL A 74 3.17 -15.80 9.57
C VAL A 74 4.43 -16.44 8.98
N GLU A 75 4.25 -17.40 8.07
CA GLU A 75 5.37 -17.98 7.35
C GLU A 75 5.95 -17.00 6.32
N GLN A 76 7.16 -17.30 5.84
CA GLN A 76 7.79 -16.51 4.79
C GLN A 76 6.94 -16.50 3.52
N GLY A 77 6.76 -15.32 2.91
CA GLY A 77 5.90 -15.12 1.74
C GLY A 77 4.41 -14.97 2.06
N GLU A 78 3.98 -15.26 3.29
CA GLU A 78 2.60 -15.02 3.72
C GLU A 78 2.39 -13.56 4.14
N THR A 79 1.17 -13.07 3.92
CA THR A 79 0.78 -11.72 4.30
C THR A 79 0.41 -11.67 5.78
N GLY A 80 1.09 -10.82 6.55
CA GLY A 80 0.77 -10.49 7.94
C GLY A 80 0.74 -8.99 8.19
N GLU A 81 0.25 -8.59 9.36
CA GLU A 81 0.37 -7.23 9.88
C GLU A 81 1.80 -6.96 10.32
N ILE A 82 2.36 -5.82 9.91
CA ILE A 82 3.64 -5.34 10.40
C ILE A 82 3.46 -4.94 11.85
N CYS A 83 4.16 -5.64 12.74
CA CYS A 83 4.18 -5.35 14.16
C CYS A 83 5.62 -5.17 14.65
N ILE A 84 5.81 -4.29 15.64
CA ILE A 84 7.11 -4.12 16.32
C ILE A 84 6.99 -4.75 17.70
N ARG A 85 7.82 -5.77 17.98
CA ARG A 85 7.87 -6.37 19.32
C ARG A 85 8.38 -5.33 20.33
N LEU A 86 7.59 -5.10 21.37
CA LEU A 86 7.93 -4.17 22.44
C LEU A 86 9.07 -4.73 23.30
N ARG A 87 9.92 -3.83 23.77
CA ARG A 87 11.06 -4.13 24.63
C ARG A 87 11.21 -3.06 25.69
N ASP A 88 11.85 -3.44 26.80
CA ASP A 88 12.34 -2.48 27.77
C ASP A 88 13.28 -1.48 27.08
N LYS A 89 12.88 -0.20 27.08
CA LYS A 89 13.60 0.91 26.44
C LYS A 89 13.70 0.83 24.90
N GLN A 90 12.56 0.61 24.22
CA GLN A 90 12.48 0.73 22.77
C GLN A 90 12.72 2.19 22.32
N ASN A 91 13.77 2.42 21.52
CA ASN A 91 14.07 3.71 20.92
C ASN A 91 13.33 3.89 19.58
N GLY A 92 12.95 5.12 19.25
CA GLY A 92 12.34 5.49 17.97
C GLY A 92 10.83 5.20 17.86
N LEU A 93 10.28 4.38 18.76
CA LEU A 93 8.83 4.23 18.94
C LEU A 93 8.35 5.33 19.92
N PHE A 94 7.24 5.98 19.60
CA PHE A 94 6.55 6.88 20.53
C PHE A 94 6.13 6.15 21.82
N VAL A 95 5.79 6.91 22.86
CA VAL A 95 5.37 6.35 24.16
C VAL A 95 3.84 6.24 24.30
N GLY A 96 3.09 6.62 23.27
CA GLY A 96 1.64 6.65 23.26
C GLY A 96 1.07 7.99 22.75
N TYR A 97 -0.24 8.00 22.54
CA TYR A 97 -0.97 9.20 22.14
C TYR A 97 -1.20 10.12 23.35
N TYR A 98 -0.99 11.41 23.15
CA TYR A 98 -1.12 12.41 24.21
C TYR A 98 -2.57 12.51 24.70
N ASN A 99 -2.79 12.35 26.02
CA ASN A 99 -4.09 12.35 26.68
C ASN A 99 -5.11 11.31 26.14
N ASP A 100 -4.64 10.28 25.44
CA ASP A 100 -5.50 9.22 24.92
C ASP A 100 -4.88 7.82 25.15
N PRO A 101 -4.85 7.36 26.42
CA PRO A 101 -4.33 6.03 26.75
C PRO A 101 -5.18 4.92 26.12
N ALA A 102 -6.50 5.11 25.99
CA ALA A 102 -7.38 4.12 25.38
C ALA A 102 -7.04 3.87 23.90
N LEU A 103 -6.76 4.94 23.13
CA LEU A 103 -6.27 4.77 21.77
C LEU A 103 -4.88 4.13 21.72
N THR A 104 -4.01 4.42 22.69
CA THR A 104 -2.68 3.80 22.78
C THR A 104 -2.79 2.29 23.01
N GLU A 105 -3.69 1.85 23.89
CA GLU A 105 -3.97 0.42 24.15
C GLU A 105 -4.50 -0.31 22.91
N THR A 106 -5.19 0.39 21.99
CA THR A 106 -5.67 -0.23 20.73
C THR A 106 -4.55 -0.55 19.73
N VAL A 107 -3.37 0.03 19.90
CA VAL A 107 -2.21 -0.20 19.02
C VAL A 107 -1.02 -0.83 19.75
N MET A 108 -1.00 -0.81 21.08
CA MET A 108 0.00 -1.46 21.92
C MET A 108 -0.64 -2.54 22.79
N TYR A 109 -0.63 -3.78 22.31
CA TYR A 109 -1.19 -4.92 23.01
C TYR A 109 -0.41 -6.20 22.67
N ASP A 110 -0.60 -7.26 23.46
CA ASP A 110 0.06 -8.57 23.28
C ASP A 110 1.61 -8.51 23.15
N GLY A 111 2.23 -7.47 23.70
CA GLY A 111 3.68 -7.25 23.62
C GLY A 111 4.17 -6.69 22.28
N TYR A 112 3.27 -6.17 21.45
CA TYR A 112 3.59 -5.57 20.15
C TYR A 112 2.98 -4.17 20.01
N TYR A 113 3.66 -3.33 19.22
CA TYR A 113 3.04 -2.19 18.56
C TYR A 113 2.53 -2.62 17.18
N HIS A 114 1.24 -2.48 16.95
CA HIS A 114 0.52 -2.84 15.73
C HIS A 114 0.44 -1.62 14.80
N LEU A 115 1.08 -1.70 13.62
CA LEU A 115 1.14 -0.57 12.68
C LEU A 115 -0.18 -0.39 11.90
N GLY A 116 -1.01 -1.43 11.80
CA GLY A 116 -2.19 -1.44 10.93
C GLY A 116 -1.86 -1.53 9.43
N ASP A 117 -0.62 -1.87 9.08
CA ASP A 117 -0.12 -2.04 7.72
C ASP A 117 0.13 -3.52 7.44
N LEU A 118 -0.28 -4.03 6.28
CA LEU A 118 -0.06 -5.43 5.87
C LEU A 118 1.10 -5.52 4.88
N ALA A 119 1.94 -6.53 5.06
CA ALA A 119 3.04 -6.85 4.16
C ALA A 119 3.31 -8.36 4.12
N PHE A 120 4.07 -8.81 3.12
CA PHE A 120 4.75 -10.09 3.16
C PHE A 120 6.27 -9.88 3.10
N CYS A 121 7.02 -10.86 3.59
CA CYS A 121 8.48 -10.87 3.55
C CYS A 121 8.96 -11.94 2.56
N ASP A 122 9.82 -11.55 1.62
CA ASP A 122 10.40 -12.51 0.66
C ASP A 122 11.59 -13.28 1.24
N SER A 123 12.15 -14.19 0.44
CA SER A 123 13.29 -15.04 0.84
C SER A 123 14.58 -14.30 1.13
N ASP A 124 14.70 -13.07 0.64
CA ASP A 124 15.89 -12.23 0.85
C ASP A 124 15.64 -11.21 1.96
N GLY A 125 14.55 -11.34 2.71
CA GLY A 125 14.22 -10.50 3.85
C GLY A 125 13.65 -9.12 3.49
N TYR A 126 13.23 -8.92 2.22
CA TYR A 126 12.62 -7.67 1.78
C TYR A 126 11.12 -7.68 2.06
N TYR A 127 10.61 -6.55 2.54
CA TYR A 127 9.21 -6.38 2.90
C TYR A 127 8.46 -5.73 1.75
N TRP A 128 7.31 -6.29 1.41
CA TRP A 128 6.47 -5.88 0.30
C TRP A 128 5.13 -5.40 0.82
N PHE A 129 4.83 -4.12 0.63
CA PHE A 129 3.60 -3.51 1.12
C PHE A 129 2.39 -4.07 0.39
N VAL A 130 1.36 -4.48 1.12
CA VAL A 130 0.10 -4.96 0.55
C VAL A 130 -0.98 -3.89 0.64
N GLY A 131 -1.04 -3.16 1.76
CA GLY A 131 -2.03 -2.13 2.00
C GLY A 131 -2.28 -1.89 3.49
N ARG A 132 -3.11 -0.89 3.81
CA ARG A 132 -3.65 -0.73 5.16
C ARG A 132 -4.61 -1.87 5.47
N LYS A 133 -4.56 -2.38 6.70
CA LYS A 133 -5.49 -3.42 7.20
C LYS A 133 -6.96 -3.02 6.95
N ASP A 134 -7.28 -1.75 7.17
CA ASP A 134 -8.62 -1.17 6.99
C ASP A 134 -9.00 -0.93 5.51
N ASP A 135 -8.03 -0.99 4.59
CA ASP A 135 -8.26 -0.80 3.16
C ASP A 135 -8.32 -2.13 2.39
N ILE A 136 -8.15 -3.28 3.06
CA ILE A 136 -8.23 -4.60 2.42
C ILE A 136 -9.64 -4.87 1.91
N ILE A 137 -9.72 -5.20 0.62
CA ILE A 137 -10.97 -5.55 -0.04
C ILE A 137 -11.18 -7.06 0.10
N LYS A 138 -12.32 -7.45 0.67
CA LYS A 138 -12.71 -8.85 0.83
C LYS A 138 -13.69 -9.22 -0.27
N SER A 139 -13.19 -9.87 -1.31
CA SER A 139 -14.00 -10.27 -2.47
C SER A 139 -13.98 -11.77 -2.66
N SER A 140 -15.12 -12.44 -2.52
CA SER A 140 -15.25 -13.91 -2.69
C SER A 140 -14.26 -14.72 -1.83
N GLY A 141 -13.96 -14.25 -0.61
CA GLY A 141 -12.97 -14.87 0.29
C GLY A 141 -11.51 -14.47 0.03
N TYR A 142 -11.20 -13.83 -1.11
CA TYR A 142 -9.87 -13.28 -1.37
C TYR A 142 -9.65 -11.98 -0.62
N ARG A 143 -8.45 -11.83 -0.06
CA ARG A 143 -7.95 -10.57 0.50
C ARG A 143 -7.14 -9.85 -0.57
N ILE A 144 -7.64 -8.72 -1.03
CA ILE A 144 -7.04 -7.96 -2.12
C ILE A 144 -6.45 -6.68 -1.54
N GLY A 145 -5.13 -6.56 -1.63
CA GLY A 145 -4.40 -5.35 -1.30
C GLY A 145 -4.60 -4.29 -2.39
N PRO A 146 -5.01 -3.06 -2.05
CA PRO A 146 -5.15 -1.98 -3.02
C PRO A 146 -3.86 -1.70 -3.80
N PHE A 147 -2.71 -1.76 -3.12
CA PHE A 147 -1.43 -1.31 -3.67
C PHE A 147 -0.99 -2.11 -4.91
N GLU A 148 -1.19 -3.42 -4.91
CA GLU A 148 -0.82 -4.28 -6.05
C GLU A 148 -1.65 -3.94 -7.29
N VAL A 149 -2.95 -3.70 -7.11
CA VAL A 149 -3.87 -3.35 -8.20
C VAL A 149 -3.59 -1.94 -8.72
N GLU A 150 -3.32 -1.00 -7.82
CA GLU A 150 -2.86 0.35 -8.18
C GLU A 150 -1.56 0.28 -8.97
N SER A 151 -0.62 -0.56 -8.50
CA SER A 151 0.66 -0.74 -9.15
C SER A 151 0.51 -1.23 -10.58
N ALA A 152 -0.32 -2.26 -10.78
CA ALA A 152 -0.64 -2.77 -12.10
C ALA A 152 -1.30 -1.72 -13.02
N LEU A 153 -2.26 -0.94 -12.50
CA LEU A 153 -2.94 0.09 -13.29
C LEU A 153 -1.99 1.21 -13.74
N MET A 154 -1.09 1.64 -12.87
CA MET A 154 -0.11 2.70 -13.16
C MET A 154 0.91 2.33 -14.25
N GLU A 155 1.05 1.04 -14.58
CA GLU A 155 1.86 0.61 -15.74
C GLU A 155 1.17 0.91 -17.08
N HIS A 156 -0.13 1.18 -17.07
CA HIS A 156 -0.88 1.51 -18.27
C HIS A 156 -0.72 3.00 -18.64
N PRO A 157 -0.38 3.36 -19.89
CA PRO A 157 -0.07 4.74 -20.28
C PRO A 157 -1.25 5.72 -20.14
N ALA A 158 -2.48 5.20 -20.06
CA ALA A 158 -3.68 6.00 -19.84
C ALA A 158 -3.87 6.45 -18.38
N VAL A 159 -3.18 5.84 -17.41
CA VAL A 159 -3.41 6.08 -15.98
C VAL A 159 -2.36 7.07 -15.46
N LEU A 160 -2.82 8.23 -14.99
CA LEU A 160 -1.95 9.22 -14.34
C LEU A 160 -1.83 8.96 -12.84
N GLU A 161 -2.97 8.75 -12.19
CA GLU A 161 -3.07 8.36 -10.77
C GLU A 161 -4.29 7.47 -10.60
N CYS A 162 -4.28 6.59 -9.62
CA CYS A 162 -5.45 5.80 -9.28
C CYS A 162 -5.53 5.49 -7.79
N ALA A 163 -6.74 5.17 -7.35
CA ALA A 163 -7.04 4.68 -6.01
C ALA A 163 -7.93 3.46 -6.10
N ILE A 164 -7.59 2.40 -5.38
CA ILE A 164 -8.36 1.17 -5.32
C ILE A 164 -9.13 1.10 -3.99
N THR A 165 -10.44 0.89 -4.09
CA THR A 165 -11.36 0.74 -2.96
C THR A 165 -12.31 -0.43 -3.15
N GLY A 166 -12.90 -0.92 -2.05
CA GLY A 166 -13.99 -1.89 -2.10
C GLY A 166 -15.33 -1.18 -2.13
N VAL A 167 -16.23 -1.62 -3.01
CA VAL A 167 -17.65 -1.22 -3.02
C VAL A 167 -18.54 -2.44 -2.82
N PRO A 168 -19.75 -2.31 -2.25
CA PRO A 168 -20.67 -3.43 -2.11
C PRO A 168 -20.97 -4.11 -3.45
N ASP A 169 -20.99 -5.43 -3.46
CA ASP A 169 -21.54 -6.20 -4.59
C ASP A 169 -23.06 -6.28 -4.42
N THR A 170 -23.82 -5.48 -5.15
CA THR A 170 -25.30 -5.43 -5.03
C THR A 170 -25.97 -6.74 -5.43
N GLU A 171 -25.30 -7.59 -6.21
CA GLU A 171 -25.76 -8.95 -6.52
C GLU A 171 -25.46 -9.95 -5.39
N GLY A 172 -24.69 -9.56 -4.37
CA GLY A 172 -24.42 -10.34 -3.16
C GLY A 172 -23.46 -11.52 -3.33
N VAL A 173 -22.93 -11.76 -4.54
CA VAL A 173 -22.11 -12.94 -4.83
C VAL A 173 -20.73 -12.86 -4.18
N ARG A 174 -20.15 -11.66 -4.11
CA ARG A 174 -18.73 -11.48 -3.75
C ARG A 174 -18.50 -10.70 -2.47
N GLY A 175 -19.57 -10.19 -1.85
CA GLY A 175 -19.51 -9.26 -0.72
C GLY A 175 -19.05 -7.87 -1.15
N GLN A 176 -17.82 -7.76 -1.66
CA GLN A 176 -17.28 -6.53 -2.23
C GLN A 176 -16.75 -6.73 -3.65
N LEU A 177 -16.86 -5.69 -4.46
CA LEU A 177 -16.20 -5.55 -5.76
C LEU A 177 -14.98 -4.63 -5.61
N VAL A 178 -13.92 -4.94 -6.34
CA VAL A 178 -12.77 -4.03 -6.49
C VAL A 178 -13.19 -2.90 -7.41
N LYS A 179 -13.05 -1.66 -6.94
CA LYS A 179 -13.28 -0.44 -7.70
C LYS A 179 -11.97 0.30 -7.92
N ALA A 180 -11.77 0.79 -9.14
CA ALA A 180 -10.72 1.74 -9.47
C ALA A 180 -11.30 3.14 -9.71
N THR A 181 -10.79 4.12 -8.98
CA THR A 181 -11.03 5.53 -9.23
C THR A 181 -9.77 6.10 -9.88
N ILE A 182 -9.86 6.58 -11.12
CA ILE A 182 -8.71 6.84 -11.99
C ILE A 182 -8.71 8.30 -12.47
N ILE A 183 -7.55 8.94 -12.40
CA ILE A 183 -7.24 10.15 -13.15
C ILE A 183 -6.51 9.72 -14.42
N LEU A 184 -7.00 10.14 -15.58
CA LEU A 184 -6.40 9.82 -16.86
C LEU A 184 -5.19 10.70 -17.17
N ALA A 185 -4.22 10.14 -17.89
CA ALA A 185 -3.10 10.88 -18.45
C ALA A 185 -3.58 11.84 -19.56
N PRO A 186 -2.88 12.97 -19.79
CA PRO A 186 -3.21 13.88 -20.88
C PRO A 186 -3.28 13.17 -22.24
N GLY A 187 -4.32 13.45 -23.01
CA GLY A 187 -4.56 12.84 -24.32
C GLY A 187 -5.42 11.56 -24.30
N TYR A 188 -5.86 11.12 -23.11
CA TYR A 188 -6.82 10.04 -22.94
C TYR A 188 -8.18 10.58 -22.49
N GLU A 189 -9.25 9.98 -23.00
CA GLU A 189 -10.63 10.31 -22.64
C GLU A 189 -11.39 9.09 -22.10
N PRO A 190 -12.31 9.27 -21.14
CA PRO A 190 -13.14 8.19 -20.63
C PRO A 190 -13.94 7.49 -21.73
N SER A 191 -13.88 6.15 -21.77
CA SER A 191 -14.72 5.34 -22.66
C SER A 191 -14.89 3.91 -22.13
N ASP A 192 -15.97 3.23 -22.54
CA ASP A 192 -16.20 1.81 -22.21
C ASP A 192 -15.11 0.90 -22.78
N ALA A 193 -14.52 1.28 -23.92
CA ALA A 193 -13.39 0.59 -24.51
C ALA A 193 -12.17 0.67 -23.58
N LEU A 194 -11.85 1.87 -23.07
CA LEU A 194 -10.75 2.08 -22.14
C LEU A 194 -10.99 1.36 -20.80
N VAL A 195 -12.23 1.31 -20.30
CA VAL A 195 -12.57 0.51 -19.11
C VAL A 195 -12.19 -0.95 -19.32
N LYS A 196 -12.62 -1.56 -20.44
CA LYS A 196 -12.30 -2.96 -20.76
C LYS A 196 -10.81 -3.19 -20.94
N GLU A 197 -10.11 -2.24 -21.56
CA GLU A 197 -8.66 -2.27 -21.74
C GLU A 197 -7.94 -2.31 -20.39
N LEU A 198 -8.25 -1.39 -19.47
CA LEU A 198 -7.67 -1.34 -18.13
C LEU A 198 -7.99 -2.60 -17.31
N GLN A 199 -9.22 -3.11 -17.39
CA GLN A 199 -9.59 -4.37 -16.74
C GLN A 199 -8.77 -5.55 -17.26
N ASN A 200 -8.59 -5.63 -18.58
CA ASN A 200 -7.82 -6.70 -19.21
C ASN A 200 -6.32 -6.56 -18.91
N HIS A 201 -5.81 -5.34 -18.83
CA HIS A 201 -4.44 -5.06 -18.40
C HIS A 201 -4.19 -5.64 -17.01
N VAL A 202 -5.02 -5.31 -16.02
CA VAL A 202 -4.86 -5.82 -14.64
C VAL A 202 -5.01 -7.34 -14.56
N LYS A 203 -5.91 -7.95 -15.34
CA LYS A 203 -6.04 -9.42 -15.40
C LYS A 203 -4.79 -10.13 -15.94
N LYS A 204 -4.00 -9.45 -16.78
CA LYS A 204 -2.76 -10.00 -17.36
C LYS A 204 -1.56 -9.82 -16.44
N THR A 205 -1.52 -8.70 -15.69
CA THR A 205 -0.38 -8.35 -14.83
C THR A 205 -0.52 -8.87 -13.41
N THR A 206 -1.73 -9.18 -12.96
CA THR A 206 -2.03 -9.69 -11.61
C THR A 206 -2.90 -10.94 -11.65
N ALA A 207 -3.16 -11.55 -10.49
CA ALA A 207 -4.10 -12.67 -10.41
C ALA A 207 -5.51 -12.22 -10.87
N PRO A 208 -6.19 -12.96 -11.77
CA PRO A 208 -7.43 -12.51 -12.41
C PRO A 208 -8.60 -12.17 -11.51
N TYR A 209 -8.59 -12.53 -10.22
CA TYR A 209 -9.65 -12.14 -9.28
C TYR A 209 -9.47 -10.70 -8.75
N LYS A 210 -8.26 -10.13 -8.83
CA LYS A 210 -7.90 -8.80 -8.29
C LYS A 210 -8.33 -7.62 -9.17
N TYR A 211 -8.72 -7.86 -10.42
CA TYR A 211 -9.06 -6.78 -11.35
C TYR A 211 -10.24 -5.91 -10.89
N PRO A 212 -10.21 -4.60 -11.19
CA PRO A 212 -11.30 -3.70 -10.85
C PRO A 212 -12.54 -4.00 -11.69
N ARG A 213 -13.61 -4.48 -11.05
CA ARG A 213 -14.90 -4.71 -11.73
C ARG A 213 -15.64 -3.40 -11.99
N VAL A 214 -15.36 -2.39 -11.19
CA VAL A 214 -15.89 -1.03 -11.34
C VAL A 214 -14.73 -0.11 -11.66
N VAL A 215 -14.88 0.71 -12.71
CA VAL A 215 -13.91 1.76 -13.06
C VAL A 215 -14.66 3.08 -13.13
N GLU A 216 -14.16 4.08 -12.41
CA GLU A 216 -14.67 5.44 -12.39
C GLU A 216 -13.55 6.41 -12.75
N PHE A 217 -13.79 7.26 -13.74
CA PHE A 217 -12.85 8.32 -14.11
C PHE A 217 -13.21 9.61 -13.38
N VAL A 218 -12.22 10.23 -12.76
CA VAL A 218 -12.36 11.49 -12.00
C VAL A 218 -11.30 12.49 -12.44
N LYS A 219 -11.57 13.78 -12.19
CA LYS A 219 -10.58 14.85 -12.44
C LYS A 219 -9.53 14.97 -11.34
N GLU A 220 -9.90 14.59 -10.11
CA GLU A 220 -9.04 14.68 -8.93
C GLU A 220 -9.34 13.55 -7.93
N LEU A 221 -8.33 13.20 -7.14
CA LEU A 221 -8.44 12.27 -6.02
C LEU A 221 -8.33 13.05 -4.71
N PRO A 222 -9.14 12.72 -3.68
CA PRO A 222 -9.03 13.40 -2.39
C PRO A 222 -7.68 13.05 -1.75
N LYS A 223 -6.89 14.07 -1.40
CA LYS A 223 -5.56 13.92 -0.81
C LYS A 223 -5.46 14.60 0.55
N THR A 224 -4.51 14.18 1.38
CA THR A 224 -4.11 14.91 2.59
C THR A 224 -3.27 16.13 2.20
N ILE A 225 -3.01 17.02 3.16
CA ILE A 225 -2.05 18.13 2.98
C ILE A 225 -0.63 17.64 2.62
N SER A 226 -0.29 16.41 3.00
CA SER A 226 0.97 15.74 2.65
C SER A 226 0.94 15.02 1.31
N GLY A 227 -0.16 15.15 0.54
CA GLY A 227 -0.32 14.56 -0.79
C GLY A 227 -0.83 13.12 -0.81
N LYS A 228 -1.08 12.50 0.35
CA LYS A 228 -1.49 11.08 0.41
C LYS A 228 -2.94 10.88 0.01
N ILE A 229 -3.25 9.86 -0.78
CA ILE A 229 -4.63 9.57 -1.21
C ILE A 229 -5.49 9.16 0.00
N ARG A 230 -6.63 9.83 0.20
CA ARG A 230 -7.60 9.56 1.27
C ARG A 230 -8.68 8.57 0.82
N ARG A 231 -8.33 7.27 0.76
CA ARG A 231 -9.27 6.18 0.38
C ARG A 231 -10.52 6.12 1.25
N VAL A 232 -10.43 6.49 2.53
CA VAL A 232 -11.60 6.62 3.43
C VAL A 232 -12.64 7.60 2.88
N GLN A 233 -12.21 8.73 2.33
CA GLN A 233 -13.14 9.71 1.74
C GLN A 233 -13.78 9.17 0.46
N ILE A 234 -13.01 8.47 -0.38
CA ILE A 234 -13.53 7.81 -1.59
C ILE A 234 -14.61 6.79 -1.20
N ARG A 235 -14.33 5.91 -0.23
CA ARG A 235 -15.31 4.94 0.28
C ARG A 235 -16.56 5.61 0.86
N LYS A 236 -16.41 6.69 1.61
CA LYS A 236 -17.55 7.43 2.17
C LYS A 236 -18.44 8.02 1.06
N ASN A 237 -17.84 8.56 0.00
CA ASN A 237 -18.59 9.05 -1.15
C ASN A 237 -19.29 7.88 -1.87
N ASP A 238 -18.63 6.74 -1.99
CA ASP A 238 -19.20 5.55 -2.64
C ASP A 238 -20.38 4.94 -1.88
N GLN A 239 -20.38 5.00 -0.54
CA GLN A 239 -21.53 4.57 0.28
C GLN A 239 -22.82 5.35 -0.01
N THR A 240 -22.72 6.54 -0.60
CA THR A 240 -23.90 7.32 -1.01
C THR A 240 -24.35 7.02 -2.45
N LYS A 241 -23.54 6.28 -3.20
CA LYS A 241 -23.72 6.00 -4.62
C LYS A 241 -24.16 4.56 -4.89
N TYR A 242 -23.76 3.61 -4.04
CA TYR A 242 -24.09 2.19 -4.08
C TYR A 242 -24.87 1.80 -2.83
#